data_AF-A0A139RN39-F1
#
_entry.id   AF-A0A139RN39-F1
#
_cell.length_a   1.000
_cell.length_b   1.000
_cell.length_c   1.000
_cell.angle_alpha   90.00
_cell.angle_beta   90.00
_cell.angle_gamma   90.00
#
_symmetry.space_group_name_H-M   'P 1'
#
loop_
_entity.id
_entity.type
_entity.pdbx_description
1 polymer ?
#
loop_
_entity_poly.entity_id
_entity_poly.type
_entity_poly.pdbx_seq_one_letter_code
_entity_poly.pdbx_strand_id
1 'polypeptide(L)'
;MKLSYEDKVQIYEVRKQGSSLSQLSSKYCVEFSNLKYMIRMINRYGLEVVKKGKNSYYSPELKQEMIDKVLIEGQSRIRKGHGKIRYAFFPRRTICQNG
;
A
#
# COMPACT_ATOMS: atom_id res chain seq x y z
N MET A 1 -0.22 7.73 -18.17
CA MET A 1 -1.54 8.04 -17.59
C MET A 1 -1.70 7.41 -16.21
N LYS A 2 -2.53 7.98 -15.34
CA LYS A 2 -2.98 7.34 -14.08
C LYS A 2 -4.40 6.82 -14.27
N LEU A 3 -4.67 5.57 -13.92
CA LEU A 3 -6.01 4.98 -13.94
C LEU A 3 -6.94 5.71 -12.96
N SER A 4 -8.14 6.05 -13.42
CA SER A 4 -9.24 6.50 -12.56
C SER A 4 -9.66 5.39 -11.60
N TYR A 5 -10.39 5.72 -10.53
CA TYR A 5 -10.99 4.69 -9.67
C TYR A 5 -11.91 3.78 -10.48
N GLU A 6 -12.75 4.36 -11.33
CA GLU A 6 -13.68 3.63 -12.20
C GLU A 6 -12.93 2.66 -13.14
N ASP A 7 -11.84 3.09 -13.76
CA ASP A 7 -11.01 2.22 -14.60
C ASP A 7 -10.49 1.01 -13.82
N LYS A 8 -10.02 1.21 -12.59
CA LYS A 8 -9.50 0.12 -11.75
C LYS A 8 -10.59 -0.88 -11.39
N VAL A 9 -11.80 -0.40 -11.12
CA VAL A 9 -12.97 -1.25 -10.84
C VAL A 9 -13.33 -2.06 -12.09
N GLN A 10 -13.43 -1.40 -13.25
CA GLN A 10 -13.75 -2.06 -14.52
C GLN A 10 -12.72 -3.14 -14.89
N ILE A 11 -11.43 -2.84 -14.77
CA ILE A 11 -10.36 -3.80 -15.01
C ILE A 11 -10.50 -5.03 -14.10
N TYR A 12 -10.85 -4.83 -12.83
CA TYR A 12 -11.01 -5.92 -11.88
C TYR A 12 -12.20 -6.82 -12.20
N GLU A 13 -13.36 -6.24 -12.52
CA GLU A 13 -14.55 -6.98 -12.93
C GLU A 13 -14.32 -7.79 -14.21
N VAL A 14 -13.73 -7.17 -15.23
CA VAL A 14 -13.39 -7.84 -16.50
C VAL A 14 -12.35 -8.96 -16.28
N ARG A 15 -11.42 -8.78 -15.34
CA ARG A 15 -10.47 -9.83 -14.96
C ARG A 15 -11.15 -11.00 -14.25
N LYS A 16 -12.15 -10.73 -13.42
CA LYS A 16 -12.96 -11.75 -12.72
C LYS A 16 -13.78 -12.58 -13.71
N GLN A 17 -14.21 -11.97 -14.81
CA GLN A 17 -14.87 -12.64 -15.95
C GLN A 17 -13.91 -13.49 -16.81
N GLY A 18 -12.61 -13.53 -16.50
CA GLY A 18 -11.64 -14.41 -17.16
C GLY A 18 -10.81 -13.77 -18.27
N SER A 19 -10.87 -12.45 -18.44
CA SER A 19 -10.05 -11.75 -19.45
C SER A 19 -8.55 -11.83 -19.16
N SER A 20 -7.74 -11.84 -20.23
CA SER A 20 -6.28 -11.87 -20.11
C SER A 20 -5.70 -10.52 -19.67
N LEU A 21 -4.63 -10.56 -18.87
CA LEU A 21 -3.94 -9.35 -18.43
C LEU A 21 -3.22 -8.61 -19.56
N SER A 22 -2.78 -9.34 -20.59
CA SER A 22 -2.12 -8.74 -21.77
C SER A 22 -3.09 -7.86 -22.55
N GLN A 23 -4.31 -8.34 -22.78
CA GLN A 23 -5.37 -7.55 -23.44
C GLN A 23 -5.73 -6.30 -22.63
N LEU A 24 -5.85 -6.42 -21.31
CA LEU A 24 -6.11 -5.30 -20.41
C LEU A 24 -4.95 -4.28 -20.41
N SER A 25 -3.70 -4.76 -20.43
CA SER A 25 -2.50 -3.93 -20.51
C SER A 25 -2.49 -3.07 -21.76
N SER A 26 -2.74 -3.67 -22.93
CA SER A 26 -2.82 -2.96 -24.19
C SER A 26 -4.00 -1.98 -24.24
N LYS A 27 -5.19 -2.41 -23.80
CA LYS A 27 -6.42 -1.60 -23.84
C LYS A 27 -6.32 -0.32 -23.00
N TYR A 28 -5.76 -0.42 -21.79
CA TYR A 28 -5.63 0.71 -20.88
C TYR A 28 -4.27 1.42 -21.01
N CYS A 29 -3.40 0.94 -21.91
CA CYS A 29 -2.01 1.40 -22.05
C CYS A 29 -1.26 1.46 -20.72
N VAL A 30 -1.44 0.42 -19.89
CA VAL A 30 -0.79 0.27 -18.57
C VAL A 30 0.13 -0.91 -18.59
N GLU A 31 1.32 -0.76 -18.01
CA GLU A 31 2.30 -1.83 -17.91
C GLU A 31 1.74 -3.05 -17.12
N PHE A 32 2.11 -4.24 -17.57
CA PHE A 32 1.56 -5.52 -17.08
C PHE A 32 1.80 -5.74 -15.58
N SER A 33 2.98 -5.41 -15.08
CA SER A 33 3.37 -5.52 -13.67
C SER A 33 2.51 -4.62 -12.77
N ASN A 34 2.17 -3.40 -13.23
CA ASN A 34 1.25 -2.52 -12.50
C ASN A 34 -0.15 -3.11 -12.37
N LEU A 35 -0.69 -3.71 -13.44
CA LEU A 35 -1.98 -4.40 -13.40
C LEU A 35 -1.96 -5.62 -12.48
N LYS A 36 -0.90 -6.44 -12.59
CA LYS A 36 -0.68 -7.60 -11.72
C LYS A 36 -0.62 -7.19 -10.25
N TYR A 37 0.05 -6.08 -9.95
CA TYR A 37 0.13 -5.54 -8.59
C TYR A 37 -1.23 -5.05 -8.09
N MET A 38 -1.96 -4.28 -8.92
CA MET A 38 -3.29 -3.77 -8.58
C MET A 38 -4.26 -4.91 -8.23
N ILE A 39 -4.31 -5.97 -9.05
CA ILE A 39 -5.19 -7.12 -8.81
C ILE A 39 -4.80 -7.84 -7.51
N ARG A 40 -3.50 -8.00 -7.24
CA ARG A 40 -3.02 -8.57 -5.97
C ARG A 40 -3.45 -7.75 -4.76
N MET A 41 -3.45 -6.41 -4.88
CA MET A 41 -3.95 -5.55 -3.82
C MET A 41 -5.45 -5.75 -3.58
N ILE A 42 -6.26 -5.74 -4.64
CA ILE A 42 -7.71 -5.91 -4.52
C ILE A 42 -8.06 -7.29 -3.95
N ASN A 43 -7.38 -8.35 -4.40
CA ASN A 43 -7.61 -9.70 -3.88
C ASN A 43 -7.28 -9.84 -2.39
N ARG A 44 -6.36 -9.04 -1.86
CA ARG A 44 -5.96 -9.12 -0.45
C ARG A 44 -6.79 -8.23 0.47
N TYR A 45 -7.11 -7.03 0.02
CA TYR A 45 -7.69 -5.98 0.88
C TYR A 45 -9.08 -5.52 0.43
N GLY A 46 -9.61 -6.09 -0.65
CA GLY A 46 -10.87 -5.66 -1.25
C GLY A 46 -10.72 -4.43 -2.15
N LEU A 47 -11.84 -4.00 -2.74
CA LEU A 47 -11.90 -2.92 -3.73
C LEU A 47 -11.64 -1.53 -3.12
N GLU A 48 -11.88 -1.35 -1.83
CA GLU A 48 -11.65 -0.08 -1.14
C GLU A 48 -10.19 0.36 -1.18
N VAL A 49 -9.24 -0.58 -1.33
CA VAL A 49 -7.81 -0.27 -1.38
C VAL A 49 -7.41 0.54 -2.62
N VAL A 50 -8.18 0.44 -3.71
CA VAL A 50 -7.91 1.20 -4.94
C VAL A 50 -8.62 2.55 -4.98
N LYS A 51 -9.56 2.77 -4.06
CA LYS A 51 -10.21 4.06 -3.84
C LYS A 51 -9.18 5.04 -3.31
N LYS A 52 -9.08 6.20 -3.96
CA LYS A 52 -8.14 7.22 -3.53
C LYS A 52 -8.66 7.85 -2.24
N GLY A 53 -8.12 7.43 -1.11
CA GLY A 53 -8.31 8.12 0.17
C GLY A 53 -7.46 9.38 0.28
N LYS A 54 -7.67 10.15 1.36
CA LYS A 54 -6.68 11.13 1.81
C LYS A 54 -5.44 10.36 2.25
N ASN A 55 -4.24 10.85 1.91
CA ASN A 55 -3.02 10.30 2.48
C ASN A 55 -3.04 10.58 3.99
N SER A 56 -3.44 9.61 4.80
CA SER A 56 -3.34 9.70 6.25
C SER A 56 -1.86 9.60 6.61
N TYR A 57 -1.22 10.76 6.71
CA TYR A 57 0.07 10.87 7.33
C TYR A 57 -0.10 10.72 8.85
N TYR A 58 0.89 10.20 9.55
CA TYR A 58 0.85 10.20 11.01
C TYR A 58 0.73 11.64 11.51
N SER A 59 -0.17 11.87 12.46
CA SER A 59 -0.31 13.20 13.06
C SER A 59 1.00 13.61 13.74
N PRO A 60 1.32 14.91 13.82
CA PRO A 60 2.53 15.39 14.49
C PRO A 60 2.64 14.86 15.92
N GLU A 61 1.51 14.77 16.63
CA GLU A 61 1.43 14.29 18.01
C GLU A 61 1.77 12.80 18.09
N LEU A 62 1.20 11.98 17.20
CA LEU A 62 1.48 10.55 17.15
C LEU A 62 2.94 10.26 16.77
N LYS A 63 3.52 11.08 15.89
CA LYS A 63 4.94 10.99 15.56
C LYS A 63 5.82 11.32 16.76
N GLN A 64 5.47 12.38 17.50
CA GLN A 64 6.21 12.78 18.67
C GLN A 64 6.12 11.70 19.76
N GLU A 65 4.93 11.16 20.02
CA GLU A 65 4.71 10.04 20.94
C GLU A 65 5.55 8.82 20.55
N MET A 66 5.61 8.47 19.25
CA MET A 66 6.45 7.38 18.76
C MET A 66 7.94 7.65 18.95
N ILE A 67 8.40 8.89 18.76
CA ILE A 67 9.79 9.31 18.98
C ILE A 67 10.13 9.23 20.46
N ASP A 68 9.28 9.77 21.33
CA ASP A 68 9.50 9.83 22.78
C ASP A 68 9.55 8.43 23.39
N LYS A 69 8.67 7.51 22.97
CA LYS A 69 8.73 6.10 23.36
C LYS A 69 10.04 5.42 22.95
N VAL A 70 10.58 5.75 21.78
CA VAL A 70 11.84 5.17 21.32
C VAL A 70 13.03 5.74 22.10
N LEU A 71 13.05 7.05 22.35
CA LEU A 71 14.16 7.74 23.01
C LEU A 71 14.19 7.54 24.53
N ILE A 72 13.02 7.60 25.19
CA ILE A 72 12.90 7.56 26.65
C ILE A 72 12.77 6.12 27.15
N GLU A 73 11.90 5.31 26.53
CA GLU A 73 11.61 3.94 27.00
C GLU A 73 12.59 2.91 26.41
N GLY A 74 13.54 3.34 25.56
CA GLY A 74 14.58 2.47 25.01
C GLY A 74 14.05 1.30 24.18
N GLN A 75 12.86 1.45 23.57
CA GLN A 75 12.20 0.42 22.77
C GLN A 75 12.83 0.21 21.38
N SER A 76 14.03 0.75 21.14
CA SER A 76 14.79 0.68 19.90
C SER A 76 15.42 -0.70 19.65
N ARG A 77 14.62 -1.76 19.55
CA ARG A 77 14.95 -3.09 18.96
C ARG A 77 16.25 -3.83 19.36
N ILE A 78 17.08 -3.32 20.25
CA ILE A 78 18.34 -3.94 20.70
C ILE A 78 18.19 -4.34 22.17
N ARG A 79 17.26 -5.25 22.46
CA ARG A 79 17.38 -6.14 23.62
C ARG A 79 17.20 -7.57 23.15
N LYS A 80 18.29 -8.34 23.19
CA LYS A 80 18.26 -9.80 23.06
C LYS A 80 17.63 -10.34 24.35
N GLY A 81 16.35 -10.69 24.29
CA GLY A 81 15.66 -11.33 25.42
C GLY A 81 14.35 -10.65 25.75
N HIS A 82 13.26 -11.34 25.42
CA HIS A 82 11.92 -11.19 26.00
C HIS A 82 11.24 -9.82 25.84
N GLY A 83 10.45 -9.68 24.75
CA GLY A 83 9.51 -8.58 24.57
C GLY A 83 9.43 -8.10 23.13
N LYS A 84 8.68 -8.80 22.28
CA LYS A 84 8.49 -8.42 20.87
C LYS A 84 7.48 -7.27 20.79
N ILE A 85 7.91 -6.05 21.08
CA ILE A 85 7.08 -4.87 20.84
C ILE A 85 6.98 -4.66 19.31
N ARG A 86 5.76 -4.69 18.79
CA ARG A 86 5.44 -4.60 17.35
C ARG A 86 5.36 -3.16 16.84
N TYR A 87 6.18 -2.23 17.34
CA TYR A 87 6.38 -0.99 16.61
C TYR A 87 7.40 -1.24 15.51
N ALA A 88 7.00 -2.02 14.50
CA ALA A 88 7.50 -1.70 13.19
C ALA A 88 7.03 -0.28 12.97
N PHE A 89 7.98 0.66 12.85
CA PHE A 89 7.85 1.82 12.00
C PHE A 89 7.23 1.28 10.72
N PHE A 90 5.90 1.17 10.62
CA PHE A 90 5.25 0.53 9.50
C PHE A 90 5.60 1.49 8.39
N PRO A 91 6.55 1.16 7.50
CA PRO A 91 6.69 1.96 6.34
C PRO A 91 5.39 1.57 5.64
N ARG A 92 4.47 2.52 5.52
CA ARG A 92 3.69 2.55 4.31
C ARG A 92 4.77 2.59 3.23
N ARG A 93 5.20 1.43 2.73
CA ARG A 93 5.96 1.31 1.48
C ARG A 93 4.95 1.67 0.39
N THR A 94 4.47 2.91 0.42
CA THR A 94 4.16 3.65 -0.77
C THR A 94 5.51 3.92 -1.40
N ILE A 95 5.90 2.97 -2.24
CA ILE A 95 6.90 3.17 -3.28
C ILE A 95 6.43 4.41 -4.05
N CYS A 96 7.11 5.55 -3.87
CA CYS A 96 6.99 6.80 -4.62
C CYS A 96 7.91 7.82 -3.91
N GLN A 97 8.94 8.43 -4.49
CA GLN A 97 9.46 8.43 -5.86
C GLN A 97 10.97 8.71 -5.77
N ASN A 98 11.73 8.13 -6.71
CA ASN A 98 13.04 8.64 -7.06
C ASN A 98 12.87 10.10 -7.53
N GLY A 99 13.62 10.99 -6.90
CA GLY A 99 13.92 12.35 -7.32
C GLY A 99 15.36 12.62 -6.88
#